data_AF-F4BWC1-F1
#
_entry.id   AF-F4BWC1-F1
#
_cell.length_a   1.000
_cell.length_b   1.000
_cell.length_c   1.000
_cell.angle_alpha   90.00
_cell.angle_beta   90.00
_cell.angle_gamma   90.00
#
_symmetry.space_group_name_H-M   'P 1'
#
loop_
_entity.id
_entity.type
_entity.pdbx_description
1 polymer ?
#
loop_
_entity_poly.entity_id
_entity_poly.type
_entity_poly.pdbx_seq_one_letter_code
_entity_poly.pdbx_strand_id
1 'polypeptide(L)'
;MQIMKTHPLGTQLIHVDTTNFSVHGKYENDAPDSTDSIRITFGHAKDGRTDLKRFVLGLVTNQFGLPFFTEAFSGNESDKKSLIKMIQKTQQAINLDDNRYWIVDSALYTEDNIKLLGTDMQWITRAPETLDDIERLLDAELDFTQGTDPRYAFHVSDLNYGGVPQRAVVVWSEEKQKRDEQTFEGRSKRRRYWLKRPHEAHGHKVRMCP
;
A
#
# COMPACT_ATOMS: atom_id res chain seq x y z
N MET A 1 13.84 -18.86 -13.03
CA MET A 1 12.89 -19.80 -12.40
C MET A 1 12.32 -20.73 -13.49
N GLN A 2 12.70 -22.02 -13.53
CA GLN A 2 12.32 -22.94 -14.61
C GLN A 2 10.81 -23.18 -14.68
N ILE A 3 10.14 -23.18 -13.52
CA ILE A 3 8.73 -23.52 -13.36
C ILE A 3 7.77 -22.50 -13.99
N MET A 4 8.10 -21.20 -13.90
CA MET A 4 7.32 -20.13 -14.53
C MET A 4 7.45 -20.15 -16.06
N LYS A 5 8.58 -20.63 -16.58
CA LYS A 5 8.77 -20.80 -18.04
C LYS A 5 7.98 -21.99 -18.59
N THR A 6 7.76 -23.01 -17.78
CA THR A 6 7.07 -24.24 -18.22
C THR A 6 5.55 -24.14 -18.08
N HIS A 7 5.02 -23.26 -17.22
CA HIS A 7 3.58 -23.16 -16.95
C HIS A 7 3.16 -21.68 -17.02
N PRO A 8 2.38 -21.27 -18.04
CA PRO A 8 1.89 -19.90 -18.14
C PRO A 8 0.92 -19.62 -17.00
N LEU A 9 1.31 -18.75 -16.07
CA LEU A 9 0.52 -18.42 -14.87
C LEU A 9 -0.48 -17.27 -15.10
N GLY A 10 -0.66 -16.83 -16.36
CA GLY A 10 -1.49 -15.68 -16.72
C GLY A 10 -0.97 -14.36 -16.10
N THR A 11 -1.86 -13.37 -15.95
CA THR A 11 -1.51 -12.10 -15.29
C THR A 11 -1.07 -12.35 -13.85
N GLN A 12 0.14 -11.90 -13.51
CA GLN A 12 0.67 -12.02 -12.14
C GLN A 12 0.26 -10.81 -11.30
N LEU A 13 -0.29 -11.07 -10.11
CA LEU A 13 -0.54 -10.01 -9.12
C LEU A 13 0.53 -10.12 -8.04
N ILE A 14 1.45 -9.18 -8.02
CA ILE A 14 2.63 -9.18 -7.17
C ILE A 14 2.37 -8.32 -5.95
N HIS A 15 2.13 -8.95 -4.81
CA HIS A 15 1.89 -8.29 -3.54
C HIS A 15 3.21 -7.97 -2.86
N VAL A 16 3.38 -6.72 -2.42
CA VAL A 16 4.54 -6.25 -1.67
C VAL A 16 4.04 -5.73 -0.33
N ASP A 17 4.50 -6.32 0.77
CA ASP A 17 4.08 -5.92 2.11
C ASP A 17 5.22 -6.04 3.13
N THR A 18 5.08 -5.31 4.24
CA THR A 18 6.03 -5.30 5.35
C THR A 18 5.32 -5.60 6.66
N THR A 19 5.84 -6.58 7.41
CA THR A 19 5.32 -6.97 8.73
C THR A 19 6.33 -6.66 9.81
N ASN A 20 5.89 -5.99 10.88
CA ASN A 20 6.75 -5.63 12.01
C ASN A 20 6.61 -6.68 13.13
N PHE A 21 7.73 -7.10 13.70
CA PHE A 21 7.80 -8.06 14.81
C PHE A 21 8.29 -7.37 16.07
N SER A 22 7.44 -7.26 17.08
CA SER A 22 7.78 -6.67 18.38
C SER A 22 8.45 -7.70 19.29
N VAL A 23 9.54 -7.31 19.95
CA VAL A 23 10.39 -8.20 20.75
C VAL A 23 10.81 -7.57 22.08
N HIS A 24 11.17 -8.41 23.05
CA HIS A 24 11.61 -8.02 24.39
C HIS A 24 13.11 -8.29 24.56
N GLY A 25 13.86 -7.32 25.08
CA GLY A 25 15.30 -7.47 25.33
C GLY A 25 16.05 -6.16 25.14
N LYS A 26 17.33 -6.15 25.55
CA LYS A 26 18.18 -4.96 25.44
C LYS A 26 18.78 -4.77 24.05
N TYR A 27 19.16 -5.84 23.33
CA TYR A 27 19.71 -5.77 21.97
C TYR A 27 20.85 -4.74 21.78
N GLU A 28 21.65 -4.47 22.81
CA GLU A 28 22.66 -3.39 22.82
C GLU A 28 23.95 -3.75 22.06
N ASN A 29 24.17 -5.04 21.74
CA ASN A 29 25.40 -5.55 21.10
C ASN A 29 25.14 -6.53 19.93
N ASP A 30 23.92 -6.61 19.40
CA ASP A 30 23.55 -7.63 18.39
C ASP A 30 23.96 -7.27 16.96
N ALA A 31 24.65 -6.14 16.79
CA ALA A 31 25.35 -5.77 15.57
C ALA A 31 26.78 -5.34 15.97
N PRO A 32 27.73 -6.29 16.16
CA PRO A 32 29.12 -5.93 16.35
C PRO A 32 29.56 -5.10 15.14
N ASP A 33 30.08 -3.91 15.43
CA ASP A 33 30.43 -2.87 14.47
C ASP A 33 31.07 -3.48 13.22
N SER A 34 30.41 -3.33 12.05
CA SER A 34 30.81 -3.70 10.67
C SER A 34 30.08 -4.84 9.94
N THR A 35 28.97 -5.41 10.45
CA THR A 35 28.18 -6.39 9.67
C THR A 35 26.89 -5.80 9.09
N ASP A 36 26.49 -6.27 7.90
CA ASP A 36 25.23 -6.00 7.18
C ASP A 36 23.97 -6.52 7.94
N SER A 37 23.99 -6.50 9.26
CA SER A 37 22.93 -7.03 10.12
C SER A 37 21.84 -5.99 10.40
N ILE A 38 20.61 -6.48 10.56
CA ILE A 38 19.47 -5.64 10.94
C ILE A 38 19.62 -5.14 12.38
N ARG A 39 19.17 -3.91 12.63
CA ARG A 39 19.12 -3.35 13.99
C ARG A 39 17.74 -3.56 14.59
N ILE A 40 17.69 -4.33 15.69
CA ILE A 40 16.50 -4.47 16.51
C ILE A 40 16.37 -3.21 17.37
N THR A 41 15.45 -2.32 16.99
CA THR A 41 15.33 -0.98 17.57
C THR A 41 13.87 -0.51 17.62
N PHE A 42 13.63 0.64 18.24
CA PHE A 42 12.32 1.27 18.22
C PHE A 42 12.01 1.81 16.83
N GLY A 43 10.73 1.81 16.47
CA GLY A 43 10.25 2.29 15.19
C GLY A 43 8.74 2.30 15.14
N HIS A 44 8.18 2.40 13.93
CA HIS A 44 6.73 2.54 13.77
C HIS A 44 5.99 1.30 14.28
N ALA A 45 5.05 1.52 15.21
CA ALA A 45 4.33 0.46 15.87
C ALA A 45 2.97 0.18 15.21
N LYS A 46 2.94 -0.77 14.26
CA LYS A 46 1.70 -1.24 13.61
C LYS A 46 0.75 -1.94 14.60
N ASP A 47 1.28 -2.50 15.69
CA ASP A 47 0.55 -3.19 16.76
C ASP A 47 0.23 -2.29 17.98
N GLY A 48 0.61 -1.01 17.93
CA GLY A 48 0.43 -0.06 19.03
C GLY A 48 1.39 -0.24 20.21
N ARG A 49 2.29 -1.24 20.19
CA ARG A 49 3.26 -1.50 21.27
C ARG A 49 4.50 -0.64 21.12
N THR A 50 4.37 0.68 21.33
CA THR A 50 5.48 1.63 21.21
C THR A 50 6.56 1.43 22.28
N ASP A 51 6.28 0.66 23.32
CA ASP A 51 7.19 0.26 24.39
C ASP A 51 8.20 -0.82 23.97
N LEU A 52 7.98 -1.49 22.83
CA LEU A 52 8.81 -2.59 22.36
C LEU A 52 9.70 -2.21 21.17
N LYS A 53 10.91 -2.79 21.18
CA LYS A 53 11.80 -2.83 20.02
C LYS A 53 11.26 -3.80 18.99
N ARG A 54 11.66 -3.61 17.73
CA ARG A 54 11.16 -4.41 16.61
C ARG A 54 12.20 -4.60 15.52
N PHE A 55 11.91 -5.52 14.62
CA PHE A 55 12.46 -5.60 13.27
C PHE A 55 11.32 -5.76 12.28
N VAL A 56 11.60 -5.57 10.99
CA VAL A 56 10.59 -5.63 9.93
C VAL A 56 10.95 -6.75 8.96
N LEU A 57 9.98 -7.55 8.52
CA LEU A 57 10.13 -8.51 7.44
C LEU A 57 9.39 -7.96 6.22
N GLY A 58 10.09 -7.74 5.12
CA GLY A 58 9.48 -7.46 3.84
C GLY A 58 9.29 -8.75 3.05
N LEU A 59 8.13 -8.92 2.45
CA LEU A 59 7.79 -10.07 1.62
C LEU A 59 7.21 -9.60 0.28
N VAL A 60 7.66 -10.24 -0.81
CA VAL A 60 7.03 -10.13 -2.13
C VAL A 60 6.49 -11.49 -2.53
N THR A 61 5.20 -11.57 -2.82
CA THR A 61 4.52 -12.80 -3.23
C THR A 61 3.65 -12.58 -4.44
N ASN A 62 3.28 -13.64 -5.15
CA ASN A 62 2.18 -13.57 -6.12
C ASN A 62 0.82 -13.91 -5.48
N GLN A 63 -0.26 -13.89 -6.28
CA GLN A 63 -1.63 -14.22 -5.85
C GLN A 63 -1.80 -15.63 -5.26
N PHE A 64 -0.87 -16.55 -5.54
CA PHE A 64 -0.91 -17.92 -5.02
C PHE A 64 -0.09 -18.09 -3.72
N GLY A 65 0.50 -17.00 -3.21
CA GLY A 65 1.35 -17.03 -2.02
C GLY A 65 2.77 -17.52 -2.28
N LEU A 66 3.20 -17.64 -3.54
CA LEU A 66 4.58 -18.00 -3.86
C LEU A 66 5.52 -16.83 -3.53
N PRO A 67 6.51 -17.00 -2.63
CA PRO A 67 7.43 -15.93 -2.28
C PRO A 67 8.49 -15.75 -3.38
N PHE A 68 8.63 -14.52 -3.85
CA PHE A 68 9.64 -14.10 -4.81
C PHE A 68 10.82 -13.40 -4.15
N PHE A 69 10.56 -12.72 -3.04
CA PHE A 69 11.58 -11.99 -2.32
C PHE A 69 11.23 -11.93 -0.83
N THR A 70 12.26 -12.03 0.01
CA THR A 70 12.18 -11.82 1.45
C THR A 70 13.43 -11.12 1.94
N GLU A 71 13.30 -10.09 2.77
CA GLU A 71 14.42 -9.39 3.42
C GLU A 71 13.98 -8.93 4.80
N ALA A 72 14.86 -9.08 5.78
CA ALA A 72 14.68 -8.46 7.07
C ALA A 72 15.28 -7.04 7.05
N PHE A 73 14.58 -6.09 7.67
CA PHE A 73 14.96 -4.70 7.79
C PHE A 73 15.04 -4.30 9.26
N SER A 74 15.86 -3.28 9.54
CA SER A 74 15.96 -2.68 10.88
C SER A 74 14.61 -2.12 11.34
N GLY A 75 14.37 -2.12 12.64
CA GLY A 75 13.07 -1.73 13.22
C GLY A 75 12.59 -0.31 12.91
N ASN A 76 13.52 0.59 12.55
CA ASN A 76 13.26 1.98 12.20
C ASN A 76 13.26 2.25 10.69
N GLU A 77 13.34 1.22 9.86
CA GLU A 77 13.23 1.40 8.40
C GLU A 77 11.86 1.90 7.99
N SER A 78 11.85 2.76 6.97
CA SER A 78 10.62 3.37 6.47
C SER A 78 10.00 2.51 5.38
N ASP A 79 8.73 2.14 5.53
CA ASP A 79 7.96 1.40 4.50
C ASP A 79 8.09 2.07 3.12
N LYS A 80 8.08 3.40 3.06
CA LYS A 80 8.26 4.19 1.81
C LYS A 80 9.53 3.79 1.03
N LYS A 81 10.63 3.51 1.75
CA LYS A 81 11.93 3.13 1.19
C LYS A 81 12.06 1.62 1.00
N SER A 82 11.59 0.84 1.98
CA SER A 82 11.69 -0.62 1.94
C SER A 82 10.88 -1.21 0.79
N LEU A 83 9.64 -0.73 0.58
CA LEU A 83 8.75 -1.27 -0.47
C LEU A 83 9.34 -1.07 -1.87
N ILE A 84 9.82 0.13 -2.20
CA ILE A 84 10.41 0.40 -3.51
C ILE A 84 11.72 -0.37 -3.72
N LYS A 85 12.54 -0.52 -2.68
CA LYS A 85 13.75 -1.34 -2.70
C LYS A 85 13.42 -2.82 -2.97
N MET A 86 12.38 -3.35 -2.35
CA MET A 86 11.93 -4.73 -2.56
C MET A 86 11.49 -4.97 -4.01
N ILE A 87 10.72 -4.04 -4.58
CA ILE A 87 10.32 -4.08 -5.99
C ILE A 87 11.54 -4.17 -6.90
N GLN A 88 12.47 -3.21 -6.76
CA GLN A 88 13.66 -3.14 -7.62
C GLN A 88 14.54 -4.39 -7.49
N LYS A 89 14.79 -4.87 -6.27
CA LYS A 89 15.55 -6.10 -6.04
C LYS A 89 14.88 -7.33 -6.66
N THR A 90 13.55 -7.41 -6.56
CA THR A 90 12.79 -8.52 -7.16
C THR A 90 12.89 -8.48 -8.68
N GLN A 91 12.77 -7.30 -9.31
CA GLN A 91 12.91 -7.14 -10.77
C GLN A 91 14.33 -7.49 -11.26
N GLN A 92 15.36 -7.17 -10.48
CA GLN A 92 16.75 -7.53 -10.80
C GLN A 92 16.99 -9.03 -10.69
N ALA A 93 16.39 -9.68 -9.69
CA ALA A 93 16.61 -11.11 -9.43
C ALA A 93 15.75 -12.02 -10.33
N ILE A 94 14.56 -11.57 -10.70
CA ILE A 94 13.56 -12.38 -11.39
C ILE A 94 13.02 -11.61 -12.58
N ASN A 95 13.25 -12.17 -13.78
CA ASN A 95 12.52 -11.74 -14.96
C ASN A 95 11.10 -12.30 -14.88
N LEU A 96 10.18 -11.46 -14.42
CA LEU A 96 8.75 -11.70 -14.50
C LEU A 96 8.29 -11.16 -15.87
N ASP A 97 7.59 -11.98 -16.65
CA ASP A 97 7.01 -11.55 -17.94
C ASP A 97 6.23 -10.23 -17.80
N ASP A 98 5.98 -9.54 -18.92
CA ASP A 98 5.41 -8.17 -18.91
C ASP A 98 3.97 -8.08 -18.38
N ASN A 99 3.27 -9.21 -18.24
CA ASN A 99 1.90 -9.24 -17.74
C ASN A 99 1.84 -9.38 -16.21
N ARG A 100 2.26 -8.34 -15.47
CA ARG A 100 2.28 -8.31 -14.00
C ARG A 100 1.80 -6.98 -13.43
N TYR A 101 1.10 -6.99 -12.29
CA TYR A 101 0.70 -5.80 -11.55
C TYR A 101 1.30 -5.83 -10.15
N TRP A 102 2.01 -4.77 -9.77
CA TRP A 102 2.54 -4.61 -8.41
C TRP A 102 1.48 -4.00 -7.50
N ILE A 103 0.98 -4.78 -6.55
CA ILE A 103 -0.06 -4.39 -5.59
C ILE A 103 0.62 -4.06 -4.26
N VAL A 104 0.57 -2.79 -3.88
CA VAL A 104 1.29 -2.28 -2.71
C VAL A 104 0.40 -1.34 -1.91
N ASP A 105 0.66 -1.20 -0.61
CA ASP A 105 -0.07 -0.27 0.23
C ASP A 105 0.24 1.20 -0.09
N SER A 106 -0.47 2.12 0.60
CA SER A 106 -0.36 3.55 0.37
C SER A 106 0.99 4.16 0.75
N ALA A 107 1.85 3.45 1.50
CA ALA A 107 3.19 3.95 1.80
C ALA A 107 4.06 4.00 0.54
N LEU A 108 3.73 3.23 -0.51
CA LEU A 108 4.37 3.36 -1.81
C LEU A 108 4.07 4.71 -2.47
N TYR A 109 2.89 5.29 -2.25
CA TYR A 109 2.39 6.46 -2.97
C TYR A 109 3.01 7.77 -2.47
N THR A 110 4.28 7.99 -2.83
CA THR A 110 5.01 9.24 -2.65
C THR A 110 5.41 9.80 -4.01
N GLU A 111 5.62 11.10 -4.12
CA GLU A 111 6.01 11.73 -5.38
C GLU A 111 7.27 11.10 -5.98
N ASP A 112 8.31 10.91 -5.16
CA ASP A 112 9.58 10.30 -5.55
C ASP A 112 9.40 8.85 -6.06
N ASN A 113 8.59 8.05 -5.36
CA ASN A 113 8.34 6.66 -5.74
C ASN A 113 7.54 6.58 -7.05
N ILE A 114 6.52 7.42 -7.21
CA ILE A 114 5.69 7.43 -8.43
C ILE A 114 6.51 7.87 -9.65
N LYS A 115 7.36 8.91 -9.50
CA LYS A 115 8.31 9.31 -10.55
C LYS A 115 9.27 8.19 -10.93
N LEU A 116 9.75 7.44 -9.94
CA LEU A 116 10.68 6.32 -10.14
C LEU A 116 10.02 5.13 -10.82
N LEU A 117 8.76 4.83 -10.50
CA LEU A 117 8.00 3.74 -11.11
C LEU A 117 7.61 4.06 -12.56
N GLY A 118 7.33 5.33 -12.86
CA GLY A 118 6.93 5.79 -14.19
C GLY A 118 5.64 5.14 -14.68
N THR A 119 5.46 5.15 -16.01
CA THR A 119 4.27 4.62 -16.71
C THR A 119 4.47 3.23 -17.30
N ASP A 120 5.72 2.79 -17.49
CA ASP A 120 6.03 1.50 -18.10
C ASP A 120 5.75 0.34 -17.14
N MET A 121 5.84 0.59 -15.84
CA MET A 121 5.59 -0.40 -14.81
C MET A 121 4.12 -0.37 -14.37
N GLN A 122 3.45 -1.52 -14.43
CA GLN A 122 2.07 -1.64 -13.97
C GLN A 122 2.01 -1.82 -12.45
N TRP A 123 1.36 -0.88 -11.76
CA TRP A 123 1.22 -0.90 -10.29
C TRP A 123 -0.18 -0.47 -9.87
N ILE A 124 -0.60 -0.92 -8.69
CA ILE A 124 -1.85 -0.53 -8.04
C ILE A 124 -1.55 -0.24 -6.57
N THR A 125 -1.80 1.00 -6.15
CA THR A 125 -1.68 1.40 -4.74
C THR A 125 -2.86 2.27 -4.30
N ARG A 126 -2.99 2.51 -2.99
CA ARG A 126 -3.96 3.48 -2.45
C ARG A 126 -3.34 4.86 -2.42
N ALA A 127 -4.07 5.87 -2.87
CA ALA A 127 -3.67 7.23 -2.60
C ALA A 127 -4.00 7.62 -1.16
N PRO A 128 -3.13 8.37 -0.46
CA PRO A 128 -3.48 9.00 0.81
C PRO A 128 -4.62 9.99 0.62
N GLU A 129 -5.65 9.91 1.47
CA GLU A 129 -6.78 10.86 1.46
C GLU A 129 -6.37 12.30 1.82
N THR A 130 -5.13 12.51 2.28
CA THR A 130 -4.60 13.83 2.64
C THR A 130 -4.07 14.62 1.43
N LEU A 131 -4.11 14.07 0.22
CA LEU A 131 -3.71 14.79 -0.98
C LEU A 131 -4.90 15.59 -1.52
N ASP A 132 -4.69 16.88 -1.80
CA ASP A 132 -5.75 17.80 -2.22
C ASP A 132 -6.60 17.28 -3.38
N ASP A 133 -5.98 16.71 -4.41
CA ASP A 133 -6.72 16.17 -5.57
C ASP A 133 -7.53 14.92 -5.22
N ILE A 134 -7.06 14.13 -4.26
CA ILE A 134 -7.77 12.94 -3.76
C ILE A 134 -8.93 13.36 -2.87
N GLU A 135 -8.73 14.37 -2.02
CA GLU A 135 -9.80 14.95 -1.20
C GLU A 135 -10.90 15.53 -2.09
N ARG A 136 -10.53 16.35 -3.10
CA ARG A 136 -11.47 16.89 -4.09
C ARG A 136 -12.23 15.79 -4.84
N LEU A 137 -11.54 14.73 -5.24
CA LEU A 137 -12.16 13.62 -5.95
C LEU A 137 -13.15 12.85 -5.05
N LEU A 138 -12.84 12.69 -3.76
CA LEU A 138 -13.72 12.02 -2.80
C LEU A 138 -14.94 12.86 -2.39
N ASP A 139 -14.83 14.19 -2.46
CA ASP A 139 -15.91 15.13 -2.15
C ASP A 139 -16.77 15.49 -3.38
N ALA A 140 -16.38 15.04 -4.57
CA ALA A 140 -17.11 15.29 -5.80
C ALA A 140 -18.37 14.40 -5.92
N GLU A 141 -19.39 14.91 -6.62
CA GLU A 141 -20.52 14.10 -7.07
C GLU A 141 -20.07 13.30 -8.30
N LEU A 142 -19.96 11.98 -8.15
CA LEU A 142 -19.38 11.10 -9.16
C LEU A 142 -20.41 10.12 -9.71
N ASP A 143 -20.39 9.92 -11.02
CA ASP A 143 -21.15 8.85 -11.68
C ASP A 143 -20.43 7.52 -11.50
N PHE A 144 -21.04 6.62 -10.73
CA PHE A 144 -20.51 5.28 -10.48
C PHE A 144 -21.07 4.25 -11.46
N THR A 145 -20.18 3.43 -12.00
CA THR A 145 -20.53 2.22 -12.74
C THR A 145 -20.55 1.04 -11.79
N GLN A 146 -21.65 0.28 -11.78
CA GLN A 146 -21.77 -0.90 -10.92
C GLN A 146 -20.75 -1.98 -11.34
N GLY A 147 -20.09 -2.56 -10.34
CA GLY A 147 -19.18 -3.68 -10.54
C GLY A 147 -19.88 -5.00 -10.84
N THR A 148 -19.12 -6.01 -11.26
CA THR A 148 -19.62 -7.38 -11.38
C THR A 148 -20.09 -7.94 -10.03
N ASP A 149 -19.36 -7.61 -8.95
CA ASP A 149 -19.85 -7.80 -7.59
C ASP A 149 -20.73 -6.60 -7.23
N PRO A 150 -22.03 -6.79 -6.96
CA PRO A 150 -22.97 -5.70 -6.74
C PRO A 150 -22.68 -4.88 -5.48
N ARG A 151 -21.82 -5.39 -4.58
CA ARG A 151 -21.38 -4.66 -3.37
C ARG A 151 -20.39 -3.55 -3.67
N TYR A 152 -19.90 -3.48 -4.90
CA TYR A 152 -18.90 -2.50 -5.34
C TYR A 152 -19.39 -1.71 -6.55
N ALA A 153 -18.99 -0.44 -6.58
CA ALA A 153 -19.16 0.41 -7.74
C ALA A 153 -17.89 1.26 -7.94
N PHE A 154 -17.65 1.68 -9.17
CA PHE A 154 -16.41 2.32 -9.57
C PHE A 154 -16.65 3.61 -10.35
N HIS A 155 -15.83 4.62 -10.07
CA HIS A 155 -15.66 5.79 -10.92
C HIS A 155 -14.19 5.90 -11.30
N VAL A 156 -13.90 6.30 -12.54
CA VAL A 156 -12.54 6.45 -13.04
C VAL A 156 -12.31 7.89 -13.46
N SER A 157 -11.23 8.48 -12.95
CA SER A 157 -10.79 9.83 -13.29
C SER A 157 -9.29 9.81 -13.60
N ASP A 158 -8.83 10.75 -14.43
CA ASP A 158 -7.42 10.93 -14.72
C ASP A 158 -6.83 11.99 -13.77
N LEU A 159 -5.70 11.67 -13.14
CA LEU A 159 -4.96 12.57 -12.28
C LEU A 159 -3.51 12.69 -12.73
N ASN A 160 -2.86 13.78 -12.34
CA ASN A 160 -1.42 13.94 -12.47
C ASN A 160 -0.82 14.23 -11.10
N TYR A 161 0.04 13.35 -10.63
CA TYR A 161 0.75 13.52 -9.37
C TYR A 161 2.24 13.30 -9.60
N GLY A 162 3.07 14.27 -9.19
CA GLY A 162 4.50 14.24 -9.45
C GLY A 162 4.88 14.35 -10.93
N GLY A 163 4.03 14.90 -11.79
CA GLY A 163 4.27 14.97 -13.24
C GLY A 163 3.99 13.66 -13.99
N VAL A 164 3.53 12.61 -13.29
CA VAL A 164 3.20 11.32 -13.88
C VAL A 164 1.67 11.22 -14.07
N PRO A 165 1.18 11.04 -15.31
CA PRO A 165 -0.25 10.80 -15.56
C PRO A 165 -0.64 9.43 -14.99
N GLN A 166 -1.78 9.38 -14.31
CA GLN A 166 -2.27 8.21 -13.59
C GLN A 166 -3.80 8.15 -13.68
N ARG A 167 -4.34 6.94 -13.61
CA ARG A 167 -5.77 6.71 -13.41
C ARG A 167 -6.08 6.56 -11.93
N ALA A 168 -7.03 7.35 -11.47
CA ALA A 168 -7.65 7.26 -10.16
C ALA A 168 -8.97 6.48 -10.29
N VAL A 169 -9.03 5.32 -9.63
CA VAL A 169 -10.25 4.52 -9.52
C VAL A 169 -10.83 4.74 -8.13
N VAL A 170 -11.93 5.48 -8.06
CA VAL A 170 -12.74 5.62 -6.85
C VAL A 170 -13.58 4.37 -6.71
N VAL A 171 -13.36 3.64 -5.63
CA VAL A 171 -14.08 2.40 -5.30
C VAL A 171 -15.05 2.71 -4.18
N TRP A 172 -16.34 2.64 -4.48
CA TRP A 172 -17.39 2.58 -3.47
C TRP A 172 -17.62 1.13 -3.04
N SER A 173 -17.85 0.90 -1.75
CA SER A 173 -18.35 -0.40 -1.27
C SER A 173 -19.34 -0.29 -0.13
N GLU A 174 -20.35 -1.16 -0.15
CA GLU A 174 -21.41 -1.20 0.87
C GLU A 174 -20.83 -1.42 2.28
N GLU A 175 -19.88 -2.34 2.43
CA GLU A 175 -19.28 -2.65 3.74
C GLU A 175 -18.46 -1.49 4.28
N LYS A 176 -17.76 -0.74 3.42
CA LYS A 176 -17.01 0.44 3.86
C LYS A 176 -17.96 1.55 4.28
N GLN A 177 -19.05 1.76 3.53
CA GLN A 177 -20.06 2.75 3.89
C GLN A 177 -20.60 2.47 5.30
N LYS A 178 -21.05 1.23 5.56
CA LYS A 178 -21.53 0.82 6.89
C LYS A 178 -20.51 1.09 7.99
N ARG A 179 -19.23 0.78 7.75
CA ARG A 179 -18.16 1.03 8.74
C ARG A 179 -17.91 2.52 8.97
N ASP A 180 -17.92 3.31 7.90
CA ASP A 180 -17.69 4.75 7.97
C ASP A 180 -18.84 5.44 8.73
N GLU A 181 -20.09 5.04 8.47
CA GLU A 181 -21.30 5.49 9.18
C GLU A 181 -21.23 5.16 10.68
N GLN A 182 -20.90 3.92 11.05
CA GLN A 182 -20.71 3.53 12.46
C GLN A 182 -19.61 4.35 13.15
N THR A 183 -18.51 4.61 12.42
CA THR A 183 -17.40 5.42 12.93
C THR A 183 -17.82 6.88 13.11
N PHE A 184 -18.66 7.41 12.21
CA PHE A 184 -19.20 8.76 12.26
C PHE A 184 -20.16 8.94 13.45
N GLU A 185 -21.10 8.01 13.66
CA GLU A 185 -22.02 8.04 14.80
C GLU A 185 -21.28 8.01 16.16
N GLY A 186 -20.24 7.18 16.27
CA GLY A 186 -19.40 7.12 17.47
C GLY A 186 -18.59 8.40 17.72
N ARG A 187 -18.16 9.10 16.64
CA ARG A 187 -17.31 10.31 16.71
C ARG A 187 -18.08 11.62 16.76
N SER A 188 -19.33 11.68 16.30
CA SER A 188 -20.19 12.88 16.46
C SER A 188 -20.43 13.27 17.93
N LYS A 189 -20.24 12.34 18.88
CA LYS A 189 -20.20 12.63 20.33
C LYS A 189 -18.91 13.32 20.81
N ARG A 190 -17.86 13.43 19.97
CA ARG A 190 -16.53 14.00 20.30
C ARG A 190 -15.98 14.89 19.16
N ARG A 191 -16.47 16.13 19.10
CA ARG A 191 -15.85 17.36 18.49
C ARG A 191 -15.62 17.44 16.95
N ARG A 192 -16.37 18.38 16.35
CA ARG A 192 -16.14 19.38 15.27
C ARG A 192 -15.31 19.12 13.99
N TYR A 193 -14.34 18.20 13.93
CA TYR A 193 -13.48 18.07 12.73
C TYR A 193 -14.12 17.26 11.59
N TRP A 194 -15.07 16.38 11.90
CA TRP A 194 -15.78 15.51 10.94
C TRP A 194 -17.04 16.14 10.33
N LEU A 195 -17.45 17.33 10.79
CA LEU A 195 -18.64 18.04 10.30
C LEU A 195 -18.49 18.59 8.87
N LYS A 196 -17.35 18.33 8.19
CA LYS A 196 -17.08 18.80 6.84
C LYS A 196 -17.30 17.77 5.72
N ARG A 197 -17.41 16.47 6.02
CA ARG A 197 -17.64 15.47 4.95
C ARG A 197 -19.14 15.32 4.68
N PRO A 198 -19.60 15.48 3.44
CA PRO A 198 -20.97 15.14 3.05
C PRO A 198 -21.24 13.66 3.34
N HIS A 199 -22.48 13.31 3.71
CA HIS A 199 -22.91 11.92 3.92
C HIS A 199 -22.67 11.03 2.68
N GLU A 200 -22.60 11.64 1.50
CA GLU A 200 -22.36 10.98 0.20
C GLU A 200 -20.90 10.56 -0.03
N ALA A 201 -19.95 11.06 0.78
CA ALA A 201 -18.54 10.71 0.70
C ALA A 201 -18.17 9.42 1.49
N HIS A 202 -19.15 8.76 2.11
CA HIS A 202 -18.93 7.51 2.84
C HIS A 202 -18.82 6.31 1.88
N GLY A 203 -17.97 5.34 2.21
CA GLY A 203 -17.82 4.13 1.38
C GLY A 203 -16.71 4.17 0.34
N HIS A 204 -16.09 5.33 0.09
CA HIS A 204 -15.15 5.51 -1.02
C HIS A 204 -13.67 5.32 -0.65
N LYS A 205 -12.89 4.68 -1.54
CA LYS A 205 -11.41 4.70 -1.52
C LYS A 205 -10.86 4.94 -2.91
N VAL A 206 -9.76 5.68 -3.01
CA VAL A 206 -9.08 5.88 -4.29
C VAL A 206 -7.91 4.90 -4.44
N ARG A 207 -7.92 4.17 -5.56
CA ARG A 207 -6.81 3.35 -6.05
C ARG A 207 -6.15 4.06 -7.23
N MET A 208 -4.84 4.06 -7.27
CA MET A 208 -4.06 4.68 -8.33
C MET A 208 -3.34 3.61 -9.13
N CYS A 209 -3.27 3.80 -10.45
CA CYS A 209 -2.45 3.03 -11.37
C CYS A 209 -1.98 3.93 -12.53
N PRO A 210 -0.95 3.55 -13.29
CA PRO A 210 -0.61 4.24 -14.52
C PRO A 210 -1.65 4.06 -15.64
#